data_AF-A0A0Q8L9F9-F1
#
_entry.id   AF-A0A0Q8L9F9-F1
#
_cell.length_a   1.000
_cell.length_b   1.000
_cell.length_c   1.000
_cell.angle_alpha   90.00
_cell.angle_beta   90.00
_cell.angle_gamma   90.00
#
_symmetry.space_group_name_H-M   'P 1'
#
loop_
_entity.id
_entity.type
_entity.pdbx_description
1 polymer ?
#
loop_
_entity_poly.entity_id
_entity_poly.type
_entity_poly.pdbx_seq_one_letter_code
_entity_poly.pdbx_strand_id
1 'polypeptide(L)'
;MKPEVLSAVHCLIGCIAFLPFLNVAALQGGGAPVWGWLIGLGIIHTGIVYVLLYSAYPKVPTTVIAAAAFLNPAAALLSDFLAFGRSITAMQGVGLILILLAGLGVNLGWPFFLGKLRASSQKA
;
A
#
# COMPACT_ATOMS: atom_id res chain seq x y z
N MET A 1 1.27 21.00 12.11
CA MET A 1 2.70 20.86 11.77
C MET A 1 2.82 20.86 10.26
N LYS A 2 3.85 21.50 9.69
CA LYS A 2 4.04 21.50 8.24
C LYS A 2 4.30 20.07 7.75
N PRO A 3 3.62 19.58 6.70
CA PRO A 3 3.75 18.20 6.20
C PRO A 3 5.20 17.81 5.90
N GLU A 4 6.03 18.78 5.49
CA GLU A 4 7.45 18.59 5.19
C GLU A 4 8.23 18.00 6.39
N VAL A 5 7.90 18.43 7.61
CA VAL A 5 8.60 17.98 8.83
C VAL A 5 8.26 16.54 9.15
N LEU A 6 7.01 16.13 8.92
CA LEU A 6 6.55 14.76 9.16
C LEU A 6 7.24 13.78 8.20
N SER A 7 7.33 14.14 6.92
CA SER A 7 8.01 13.34 5.90
C SER A 7 9.52 13.25 6.16
N ALA A 8 10.15 14.34 6.59
CA ALA A 8 11.57 14.37 6.93
C ALA A 8 11.90 13.47 8.14
N VAL A 9 11.10 13.56 9.21
CA VAL A 9 11.27 12.73 10.41
C VAL A 9 11.03 11.25 10.08
N HIS A 10 10.00 10.93 9.30
CA HIS A 10 9.74 9.55 8.86
C HIS A 10 10.91 8.99 8.02
N CYS A 11 11.46 9.78 7.10
CA CYS A 11 12.61 9.39 6.29
C CYS A 11 13.85 9.15 7.16
N LEU A 12 14.13 10.03 8.13
CA LEU A 12 15.22 9.87 9.09
C LEU A 12 15.09 8.60 9.92
N ILE A 13 13.89 8.33 10.45
CA ILE A 13 13.61 7.11 11.21
C ILE A 13 13.82 5.88 10.32
N GLY A 14 13.32 5.91 9.08
CA GLY A 14 13.54 4.85 8.10
C GLY A 14 15.03 4.60 7.84
N CYS A 15 15.82 5.63 7.57
CA CYS A 15 17.26 5.51 7.36
C CYS A 15 17.99 4.87 8.55
N ILE A 16 17.66 5.29 9.77
CA ILE A 16 18.27 4.74 10.99
C ILE A 16 17.85 3.28 11.20
N ALA A 17 16.57 2.97 11.01
CA ALA A 17 16.03 1.62 11.20
C ALA A 17 16.56 0.60 10.16
N PHE A 18 16.84 1.05 8.93
CA PHE A 18 17.39 0.20 7.87
C PHE A 18 18.92 0.08 7.89
N LEU A 19 19.62 0.92 8.66
CA LEU A 19 21.07 0.90 8.80
C LEU A 19 21.67 -0.49 9.14
N PRO A 20 21.13 -1.28 10.10
CA PRO A 20 21.67 -2.61 10.41
C PRO A 20 21.41 -3.67 9.33
N PHE A 21 20.46 -3.42 8.42
CA PHE A 21 20.13 -4.33 7.31
C PHE A 21 20.90 -3.99 6.02
N LEU A 22 21.76 -2.97 6.08
CA LEU A 22 22.44 -2.44 4.91
C LEU A 22 23.66 -3.30 4.58
N ASN A 23 23.58 -4.03 3.46
CA ASN A 23 24.71 -4.80 2.94
C ASN A 23 25.61 -3.90 2.08
N VAL A 24 26.62 -3.30 2.72
CA VAL A 24 27.60 -2.43 2.05
C VAL A 24 28.38 -3.15 0.94
N ALA A 25 28.62 -4.45 1.05
CA ALA A 25 29.34 -5.22 0.02
C ALA A 25 28.49 -5.36 -1.26
N ALA A 26 27.17 -5.55 -1.13
CA ALA A 26 26.24 -5.59 -2.26
C ALA A 26 26.10 -4.22 -2.96
N LEU A 27 26.17 -3.12 -2.20
CA LEU A 27 26.15 -1.75 -2.76
C LEU A 27 27.44 -1.39 -3.49
N GLN A 28 28.60 -1.84 -2.99
CA GLN A 28 29.90 -1.61 -3.63
C GLN A 28 30.11 -2.49 -4.86
N GLY A 29 29.55 -3.71 -4.88
CA GLY A 29 29.60 -4.63 -6.04
C GLY A 29 28.48 -4.41 -7.08
N GLY A 30 27.41 -3.72 -6.71
CA GLY A 30 26.29 -3.38 -7.58
C GLY A 30 26.68 -2.26 -8.54
N GLY A 31 26.92 -2.58 -9.81
CA GLY A 31 27.25 -1.57 -10.84
C GLY A 31 26.20 -0.46 -11.00
N ALA A 32 26.44 0.47 -11.92
CA ALA A 32 25.60 1.66 -12.19
C ALA A 32 24.06 1.44 -12.19
N PRO A 33 23.49 0.29 -12.63
CA PRO A 33 22.05 0.08 -12.62
C PRO A 33 21.41 0.09 -11.21
N VAL A 34 22.12 -0.38 -10.18
CA VAL A 34 21.59 -0.43 -8.80
C VAL A 34 21.25 0.97 -8.30
N TRP A 35 22.10 1.95 -8.58
CA TRP A 35 21.87 3.34 -8.23
C TRP A 35 20.69 3.94 -9.00
N GLY A 36 20.51 3.57 -10.27
CA GLY A 36 19.35 3.95 -11.06
C GLY A 36 18.04 3.44 -10.45
N TRP A 37 17.99 2.17 -10.04
CA TRP A 37 16.83 1.60 -9.35
C TRP A 37 16.58 2.26 -7.99
N LEU A 38 17.62 2.54 -7.19
CA LEU A 38 17.48 3.24 -5.91
C LEU A 38 16.93 4.66 -6.07
N ILE A 39 17.43 5.41 -7.04
CA ILE A 39 16.94 6.75 -7.36
C ILE A 39 15.49 6.68 -7.85
N GLY A 40 15.17 5.72 -8.73
CA GLY A 40 13.81 5.51 -9.22
C GLY A 40 12.83 5.21 -8.09
N LEU A 41 13.18 4.28 -7.21
CA LEU A 41 12.34 3.92 -6.06
C LEU A 41 12.20 5.10 -5.08
N GLY A 42 13.29 5.80 -4.77
CA GLY A 42 13.24 6.97 -3.88
C GLY A 42 12.42 8.13 -4.45
N ILE A 43 12.74 8.58 -5.67
CA ILE A 43 12.09 9.76 -6.27
C ILE A 43 10.66 9.44 -6.70
N ILE A 44 10.45 8.35 -7.45
CA ILE A 44 9.14 8.04 -8.02
C ILE A 44 8.22 7.51 -6.93
N HIS A 45 8.63 6.46 -6.23
CA HIS A 45 7.74 5.77 -5.28
C HIS A 45 7.63 6.49 -3.93
N THR A 46 8.72 7.05 -3.38
CA THR A 46 8.66 7.73 -2.07
C THR A 46 8.43 9.23 -2.18
N GLY A 47 8.92 9.90 -3.22
CA GLY A 47 8.74 11.34 -3.42
C GLY A 47 7.42 11.67 -4.12
N ILE A 48 7.33 11.37 -5.41
CA ILE A 48 6.25 11.80 -6.29
C ILE A 48 4.92 11.20 -5.85
N VAL A 49 4.85 9.88 -5.63
CA VAL A 49 3.61 9.22 -5.19
C VAL A 49 3.12 9.81 -3.87
N TYR A 50 4.00 10.06 -2.89
CA TYR A 50 3.58 10.61 -1.60
C TYR A 50 3.10 12.05 -1.68
N VAL A 51 3.75 12.90 -2.48
CA VAL A 51 3.29 14.29 -2.68
C VAL A 51 1.90 14.29 -3.32
N LEU A 52 1.68 13.47 -4.35
CA LEU A 52 0.37 13.31 -4.98
C LEU A 52 -0.66 12.78 -3.98
N LEU A 53 -0.29 11.75 -3.21
CA LEU A 53 -1.12 11.13 -2.20
C LEU A 53 -1.56 12.16 -1.14
N TYR A 54 -0.61 12.84 -0.49
CA TYR A 54 -0.92 13.86 0.53
C TYR A 54 -1.68 15.06 -0.05
N SER A 55 -1.50 15.41 -1.33
CA SER A 55 -2.29 16.46 -1.98
C SER A 55 -3.74 16.05 -2.23
N ALA A 56 -3.98 14.74 -2.41
CA ALA A 56 -5.31 14.18 -2.65
C ALA A 56 -6.05 13.80 -1.35
N TYR A 57 -5.32 13.45 -0.29
CA TYR A 57 -5.89 13.01 0.99
C TYR A 57 -7.00 13.90 1.56
N PRO A 58 -6.90 15.25 1.52
CA PRO A 58 -7.97 16.12 2.01
C PRO A 58 -9.27 16.07 1.18
N LYS A 59 -9.22 15.52 -0.04
CA LYS A 59 -10.31 15.54 -1.03
C LYS A 59 -10.96 14.17 -1.27
N VAL A 60 -10.43 13.11 -0.66
CA VAL A 60 -10.84 11.74 -0.93
C VAL A 60 -11.64 11.18 0.25
N PRO A 61 -12.91 10.77 0.06
CA PRO A 61 -13.71 10.12 1.10
C PRO A 61 -13.01 8.86 1.62
N THR A 62 -13.11 8.61 2.94
CA THR A 62 -12.51 7.43 3.60
C THR A 62 -12.82 6.10 2.91
N THR A 63 -14.02 5.99 2.31
CA THR A 63 -14.47 4.81 1.56
C THR A 63 -13.61 4.53 0.32
N VAL A 64 -13.11 5.56 -0.36
CA VAL A 64 -12.25 5.44 -1.54
C VAL A 64 -10.84 5.01 -1.14
N ILE A 65 -10.32 5.52 -0.02
CA ILE A 65 -9.02 5.09 0.53
C ILE A 65 -9.07 3.60 0.90
N ALA A 66 -10.16 3.15 1.52
CA ALA A 66 -10.37 1.74 1.84
C ALA A 66 -10.44 0.87 0.56
N ALA A 67 -11.21 1.29 -0.45
CA ALA A 67 -11.28 0.58 -1.73
C ALA A 67 -9.92 0.51 -2.45
N ALA A 68 -9.14 1.59 -2.43
CA ALA A 68 -7.80 1.64 -3.01
C ALA A 68 -6.82 0.68 -2.29
N ALA A 69 -6.95 0.54 -0.97
CA ALA A 69 -6.14 -0.42 -0.20
C ALA A 69 -6.43 -1.87 -0.60
N PHE A 70 -7.68 -2.21 -0.94
CA PHE A 70 -8.04 -3.54 -1.49
C PHE A 70 -7.59 -3.74 -2.93
N LEU A 71 -7.43 -2.66 -3.69
CA LEU A 71 -6.91 -2.72 -5.07
C LEU A 71 -5.39 -2.88 -5.12
N ASN A 72 -4.67 -2.44 -4.09
CA ASN A 72 -3.21 -2.53 -4.04
C ASN A 72 -2.67 -3.97 -4.23
N PRO A 73 -3.17 -5.01 -3.52
CA PRO A 73 -2.80 -6.40 -3.79
C PRO A 73 -3.08 -6.85 -5.24
N ALA A 74 -4.18 -6.37 -5.82
CA ALA A 74 -4.54 -6.68 -7.21
C ALA A 74 -3.52 -6.09 -8.19
N ALA A 75 -3.21 -4.81 -8.03
CA ALA A 75 -2.24 -4.12 -8.86
C ALA A 75 -0.84 -4.72 -8.72
N ALA A 76 -0.43 -5.11 -7.50
CA ALA A 76 0.84 -5.78 -7.26
C ALA A 76 0.92 -7.13 -8.01
N LEU A 77 -0.12 -7.96 -7.92
CA LEU A 77 -0.14 -9.27 -8.59
C LEU A 77 -0.20 -9.13 -10.12
N LEU A 78 -0.95 -8.15 -10.62
CA LEU A 78 -1.05 -7.86 -12.05
C LEU A 78 0.30 -7.36 -12.60
N SER A 79 0.98 -6.48 -11.85
CA SER A 79 2.32 -5.99 -12.19
C SER A 79 3.34 -7.13 -12.17
N ASP A 80 3.28 -8.04 -11.19
CA ASP A 80 4.19 -9.20 -11.12
C ASP A 80 3.96 -10.16 -12.30
N PHE A 81 2.71 -10.36 -12.71
CA PHE A 81 2.37 -11.13 -13.91
C PHE A 81 2.88 -10.46 -15.21
N LEU A 82 2.63 -9.15 -15.38
CA LEU A 82 3.02 -8.39 -16.58
C LEU A 82 4.54 -8.22 -16.70
N ALA A 83 5.21 -7.85 -15.61
CA ALA A 83 6.63 -7.47 -15.63
C ALA A 83 7.57 -8.68 -15.48
N PHE A 84 7.17 -9.71 -14.73
CA PHE A 84 8.01 -10.88 -14.45
C PHE A 84 7.51 -12.18 -15.08
N GLY A 85 6.34 -12.16 -15.75
CA GLY A 85 5.81 -13.33 -16.45
C GLY A 85 5.46 -14.52 -15.55
N ARG A 86 5.34 -14.31 -14.23
CA ARG A 86 5.09 -15.39 -13.27
C ARG A 86 3.68 -15.94 -13.43
N SER A 87 3.53 -17.26 -13.49
CA SER A 87 2.22 -17.91 -13.49
C SER A 87 1.49 -17.65 -12.17
N ILE A 88 0.36 -16.95 -12.23
CA ILE A 88 -0.52 -16.77 -11.07
C ILE A 88 -1.04 -18.15 -10.66
N THR A 89 -0.74 -18.56 -9.43
CA THR A 89 -1.26 -19.81 -8.89
C THR A 89 -2.78 -19.70 -8.66
N ALA A 90 -3.51 -20.80 -8.79
CA ALA A 90 -4.97 -20.81 -8.57
C ALA A 90 -5.35 -20.23 -7.19
N MET A 91 -4.53 -20.49 -6.17
CA MET A 91 -4.73 -19.97 -4.80
C MET A 91 -4.58 -18.44 -4.71
N GLN A 92 -3.64 -17.85 -5.46
CA GLN A 92 -3.50 -16.38 -5.51
C GLN A 92 -4.70 -15.72 -6.21
N GLY A 93 -5.25 -16.37 -7.23
CA GLY A 93 -6.48 -15.91 -7.89
C GLY A 93 -7.67 -15.92 -6.93
N VAL A 94 -7.84 -16.99 -6.15
CA VAL A 94 -8.90 -17.07 -5.13
C VAL A 94 -8.71 -16.01 -4.05
N GLY A 95 -7.49 -15.82 -3.54
CA GLY A 95 -7.18 -14.77 -2.57
C GLY A 95 -7.49 -13.37 -3.11
N LEU A 96 -7.16 -13.12 -4.38
CA LEU A 96 -7.46 -11.85 -5.04
C LEU A 96 -8.97 -11.60 -5.15
N ILE A 97 -9.75 -12.60 -5.57
CA ILE A 97 -11.21 -12.51 -5.64
C ILE A 97 -11.80 -12.23 -4.25
N LEU A 98 -11.32 -12.89 -3.20
CA LEU A 98 -11.75 -12.68 -1.82
C LEU A 98 -11.50 -11.25 -1.33
N ILE A 99 -10.31 -10.71 -1.60
CA ILE A 99 -9.92 -9.33 -1.26
C ILE A 99 -10.82 -8.32 -1.99
N LEU A 100 -11.06 -8.53 -3.29
CA LEU A 100 -11.94 -7.67 -4.09
C LEU A 100 -13.40 -7.75 -3.61
N LEU A 101 -13.91 -8.94 -3.29
CA LEU A 101 -15.25 -9.12 -2.73
C LEU A 101 -15.40 -8.43 -1.37
N ALA A 102 -14.39 -8.52 -0.50
CA ALA A 102 -14.38 -7.81 0.78
C ALA A 102 -14.41 -6.28 0.56
N GLY A 103 -13.59 -5.76 -0.37
CA GLY A 103 -13.58 -4.34 -0.71
C GLY A 103 -14.90 -3.84 -1.28
N LEU A 104 -15.55 -4.64 -2.14
CA LEU A 104 -16.91 -4.36 -2.64
C LEU A 104 -17.94 -4.37 -1.51
N GLY A 105 -17.89 -5.34 -0.60
CA GLY A 105 -18.79 -5.41 0.55
C GLY A 105 -18.69 -4.19 1.47
N VAL A 106 -17.47 -3.69 1.69
CA VAL A 106 -17.23 -2.47 2.48
C VAL A 106 -17.69 -1.21 1.73
N ASN A 107 -17.49 -1.14 0.40
CA ASN A 107 -17.86 0.04 -0.39
C ASN A 107 -19.38 0.13 -0.63
N LEU A 108 -20.05 -0.99 -0.92
CA LEU A 108 -21.52 -1.05 -1.06
C LEU A 108 -22.26 -0.99 0.28
N GLY A 109 -21.55 -0.99 1.42
CA GLY A 109 -22.16 -0.91 2.75
C GLY A 109 -23.04 -2.12 3.07
N TRP A 110 -22.60 -3.32 2.69
CA TRP A 110 -23.35 -4.55 2.93
C TRP A 110 -23.74 -4.60 4.43
N PRO A 111 -25.03 -4.73 4.80
CA PRO A 111 -25.43 -4.66 6.18
C PRO A 111 -24.93 -5.92 6.87
N PHE A 112 -23.75 -5.83 7.47
CA PHE A 112 -23.18 -6.90 8.25
C PHE A 112 -24.14 -7.17 9.40
N PHE A 113 -24.74 -8.36 9.40
CA PHE A 113 -25.85 -8.76 10.28
C PHE A 113 -25.55 -8.55 11.78
N LEU A 114 -24.27 -8.43 12.17
CA LEU A 114 -23.86 -8.14 13.55
C LEU A 114 -24.20 -6.73 14.05
N GLY A 115 -24.46 -5.75 13.16
CA GLY A 115 -24.93 -4.41 13.59
C GLY A 115 -26.32 -4.44 14.24
N LYS A 116 -27.13 -5.46 13.91
CA LYS A 116 -28.50 -5.62 14.43
C LYS A 116 -28.54 -6.11 15.88
N LEU A 117 -27.48 -6.78 16.36
CA LEU A 117 -27.41 -7.31 17.73
C LEU A 117 -27.13 -6.19 18.75
N ARG A 118 -26.37 -5.16 18.38
CA ARG A 118 -26.06 -4.04 19.28
C ARG A 118 -27.27 -3.11 19.50
N ALA A 119 -28.16 -3.00 18.51
CA ALA A 119 -29.39 -2.20 18.61
C ALA A 119 -30.47 -2.87 19.47
N SER A 120 -30.41 -4.19 19.68
CA SER A 120 -31.38 -4.92 20.51
C SER A 120 -31.03 -4.93 22.00
N SER A 121 -29.76 -4.72 22.36
CA SER A 121 -29.31 -4.72 23.77
C SER A 121 -29.44 -3.37 24.47
N GLN A 122 -29.80 -2.29 23.75
CA GLN A 122 -30.03 -0.96 24.34
C GLN A 122 -31.53 -0.70 24.62
N LYS A 123 -32.40 -1.67 24.34
CA LYS A 123 -33.85 -1.59 24.55
C LYS A 123 -34.41 -2.64 25.54
N ALA A 124 -33.55 -3.33 26.29
CA ALA A 124 -33.95 -4.25 27.35
C ALA A 124 -33.61 -3.65 28.72
#